data_AF-A0AAD5CHM9-F1
#
_entry.id   AF-A0AAD5CHM9-F1
#
_cell.length_a   1.000
_cell.length_b   1.000
_cell.length_c   1.000
_cell.angle_alpha   90.00
_cell.angle_beta   90.00
_cell.angle_gamma   90.00
#
_symmetry.space_group_name_H-M   'P 1'
#
loop_
_entity.id
_entity.type
_entity.pdbx_description
1 polymer ?
#
loop_
_entity_poly.entity_id
_entity_poly.type
_entity_poly.pdbx_seq_one_letter_code
_entity_poly.pdbx_strand_id
1 'polypeptide(L)'
;VYGDPRMYPGHEEVLNFLKDFATHFEVTELIRFNTLVTRVEVVDSDITGFIVESTTNGVNSIEVFDAVVVCNGRNTQPRLAIDISGIKTWPRKQMHSHNYRVPEPFRDQ
;
A
#
# COMPACT_ATOMS: atom_id res chain seq x y z
N VAL A 1 -12.62 5.74 -22.59
CA VAL A 1 -13.83 4.89 -22.50
C VAL A 1 -13.40 3.61 -21.84
N TYR A 2 -13.88 3.41 -20.62
CA TYR A 2 -13.63 2.24 -19.78
C TYR A 2 -14.10 0.96 -20.49
N GLY A 3 -13.37 -0.13 -20.32
CA GLY A 3 -13.58 -1.38 -21.09
C GLY A 3 -14.73 -2.23 -20.56
N ASP A 4 -15.04 -2.08 -19.28
CA ASP A 4 -16.06 -2.82 -18.54
C ASP A 4 -17.26 -1.91 -18.21
N PRO A 5 -18.44 -2.11 -18.85
CA PRO A 5 -19.62 -1.27 -18.63
C PRO A 5 -20.45 -1.70 -17.40
N ARG A 6 -20.03 -2.73 -16.65
CA ARG A 6 -20.80 -3.26 -15.52
C ARG A 6 -20.82 -2.27 -14.36
N MET A 7 -21.92 -2.27 -13.59
CA MET A 7 -22.03 -1.50 -12.34
C MET A 7 -21.01 -1.94 -11.27
N TYR A 8 -20.60 -3.20 -11.30
CA TYR A 8 -19.59 -3.79 -10.43
C TYR A 8 -18.43 -4.29 -11.29
N PRO A 9 -17.54 -3.39 -11.76
CA PRO A 9 -16.49 -3.77 -12.66
C PRO A 9 -15.35 -4.48 -11.92
N GLY A 10 -14.44 -5.10 -12.69
CA GLY A 10 -13.22 -5.69 -12.14
C GLY A 10 -12.26 -4.64 -11.56
N HIS A 11 -11.30 -5.07 -10.76
CA HIS A 11 -10.28 -4.17 -10.19
C HIS A 11 -9.41 -3.47 -11.26
N GLU A 12 -9.28 -4.08 -12.44
CA GLU A 12 -8.54 -3.50 -13.57
C GLU A 12 -9.19 -2.21 -14.07
N GLU A 13 -10.52 -2.16 -14.12
CA GLU A 13 -11.26 -0.98 -14.54
C GLU A 13 -11.09 0.17 -13.54
N VAL A 14 -11.17 -0.15 -12.25
CA VAL A 14 -10.93 0.82 -11.17
C VAL A 14 -9.50 1.37 -11.24
N LEU A 15 -8.51 0.52 -11.53
CA LEU A 15 -7.13 0.95 -11.71
C LEU A 15 -6.97 1.90 -12.91
N ASN A 16 -7.64 1.62 -14.03
CA ASN A 16 -7.63 2.50 -15.20
C ASN A 16 -8.24 3.86 -14.87
N PHE A 17 -9.39 3.88 -14.20
CA PHE A 17 -10.01 5.13 -13.72
C PHE A 17 -9.04 5.95 -12.84
N LEU A 18 -8.34 5.31 -11.90
CA LEU A 18 -7.40 6.01 -11.01
C LEU A 18 -6.18 6.54 -11.77
N LYS A 19 -5.67 5.80 -12.76
CA LYS A 19 -4.59 6.28 -13.63
C LYS A 19 -5.02 7.49 -14.44
N ASP A 20 -6.19 7.43 -15.08
CA ASP A 20 -6.75 8.52 -15.87
C ASP A 20 -7.00 9.75 -15.01
N PHE A 21 -7.52 9.58 -13.80
CA PHE A 21 -7.69 10.65 -12.81
C PHE A 21 -6.35 11.32 -12.49
N ALA A 22 -5.32 10.53 -12.14
CA ALA A 22 -4.01 11.06 -11.77
C ALA A 22 -3.32 11.77 -12.93
N THR A 23 -3.48 11.27 -14.16
CA THR A 23 -2.98 11.92 -15.37
C THR A 23 -3.74 13.20 -15.70
N HIS A 24 -5.07 13.20 -15.62
CA HIS A 24 -5.90 14.37 -15.94
C HIS A 24 -5.62 15.58 -15.03
N PHE A 25 -5.35 15.32 -13.76
CA PHE A 25 -5.01 16.36 -12.78
C PHE A 25 -3.51 16.55 -12.58
N GLU A 26 -2.68 15.96 -13.45
CA GLU A 26 -1.20 16.08 -13.43
C GLU A 26 -0.55 15.63 -12.10
N VAL A 27 -1.28 14.87 -11.28
CA VAL A 27 -0.80 14.35 -9.98
C VAL A 27 0.35 13.38 -10.18
N THR A 28 0.33 12.60 -11.28
CA THR A 28 1.39 11.64 -11.60
C THR A 28 2.78 12.28 -11.67
N GLU A 29 2.87 13.53 -12.12
CA GLU A 29 4.15 14.26 -12.27
C GLU A 29 4.74 14.68 -10.92
N LEU A 30 3.91 14.76 -9.88
CA LEU A 30 4.31 15.11 -8.52
C LEU A 30 4.78 13.88 -7.71
N ILE A 31 4.58 12.66 -8.24
CA ILE A 31 4.87 11.42 -7.53
C ILE A 31 6.30 10.93 -7.82
N ARG A 32 7.07 10.70 -6.75
CA ARG A 32 8.33 9.96 -6.80
C ARG A 32 8.07 8.47 -6.57
N PHE A 33 7.96 7.72 -7.67
CA PHE A 33 7.79 6.26 -7.61
C PHE A 33 9.09 5.56 -7.17
N ASN A 34 8.95 4.35 -6.61
CA ASN A 34 10.07 3.56 -6.06
C ASN A 34 10.84 4.27 -4.94
N THR A 35 10.19 5.22 -4.26
CA THR A 35 10.71 5.94 -3.11
C THR A 35 9.98 5.48 -1.85
N LEU A 36 10.68 4.75 -0.98
CA LEU A 36 10.15 4.30 0.31
C LEU A 36 10.45 5.37 1.36
N VAL A 37 9.43 5.93 2.00
CA VAL A 37 9.60 6.75 3.21
C VAL A 37 9.93 5.82 4.38
N THR A 38 11.08 6.03 5.02
CA THR A 38 11.59 5.18 6.12
C THR A 38 11.39 5.80 7.49
N ARG A 39 11.37 7.14 7.57
CA ARG A 39 11.20 7.87 8.83
C ARG A 39 10.56 9.23 8.59
N VAL A 40 9.70 9.63 9.52
CA VAL A 40 9.14 10.98 9.63
C VAL A 40 9.33 11.42 11.07
N GLU A 41 9.96 12.56 11.29
CA GLU A 41 10.27 13.10 12.61
C GLU A 41 9.97 14.61 12.66
N VAL A 42 9.44 15.09 13.78
CA VAL A 42 9.25 16.53 14.02
C VAL A 42 10.59 17.15 14.36
N VAL A 43 10.90 18.29 13.74
CA VAL A 43 12.06 19.09 14.09
C VAL A 43 11.79 19.78 15.43
N ASP A 44 12.57 19.47 16.45
CA ASP A 44 12.55 20.18 17.74
C ASP A 44 13.33 21.50 17.60
N SER A 45 12.69 22.51 17.01
CA SER A 45 13.22 23.86 16.85
C SER A 45 12.10 24.90 16.89
N ASP A 46 12.46 26.19 16.90
CA ASP A 46 11.51 27.31 16.92
C ASP A 46 10.54 27.32 15.72
N ILE A 47 10.87 26.60 14.64
CA ILE A 47 10.02 26.40 13.47
C ILE A 47 9.53 24.95 13.47
N THR A 48 8.20 24.76 13.51
CA THR A 48 7.60 23.43 13.43
C THR A 48 7.70 22.91 11.99
N GLY A 49 8.59 21.94 11.75
CA GLY A 49 8.74 21.26 10.47
C GLY A 49 8.93 19.76 10.65
N PHE A 50 8.94 19.01 9.55
CA PHE A 50 9.12 17.57 9.53
C PHE A 50 10.34 17.18 8.72
N ILE A 51 11.24 16.41 9.31
CA ILE A 51 12.29 15.70 8.59
C ILE A 51 11.68 14.40 8.05
N VAL A 52 11.81 14.19 6.75
CA VAL A 52 11.38 12.98 6.06
C VAL A 52 12.60 12.30 5.45
N GLU A 53 12.87 11.07 5.89
CA GLU A 53 13.89 10.21 5.32
C GLU A 53 13.23 9.26 4.31
N SER A 54 13.86 9.07 3.16
CA SER A 54 13.41 8.13 2.14
C SER A 54 14.55 7.42 1.42
N THR A 55 14.23 6.28 0.83
CA THR A 55 15.17 5.49 0.02
C THR A 55 14.59 5.27 -1.37
N THR A 56 15.35 5.64 -2.41
CA THR A 56 15.01 5.41 -3.82
C THR A 56 16.11 4.60 -4.48
N ASN A 57 15.80 3.40 -4.97
CA ASN A 57 16.78 2.50 -5.61
C ASN A 57 18.06 2.28 -4.76
N GLY A 58 17.91 2.19 -3.43
CA GLY A 58 19.02 2.02 -2.48
C GLY A 58 19.76 3.30 -2.10
N VAL A 59 19.40 4.45 -2.65
CA VAL A 59 19.97 5.76 -2.30
C VAL A 59 19.08 6.44 -1.28
N ASN A 60 19.65 6.85 -0.14
CA ASN A 60 18.94 7.57 0.91
C ASN A 60 18.87 9.07 0.63
N SER A 61 17.79 9.71 1.04
CA SER A 61 17.55 11.14 0.92
C SER A 61 16.84 11.66 2.16
N ILE A 62 17.12 12.92 2.52
CA ILE A 62 16.53 13.61 3.66
C ILE A 62 16.00 14.95 3.16
N GLU A 63 14.74 15.24 3.45
CA GLU A 63 14.06 16.47 3.07
C GLU A 63 13.28 17.04 4.26
N VAL A 64 13.08 18.36 4.27
CA VAL A 64 12.30 19.06 5.30
C VAL A 64 11.01 19.59 4.67
N PHE A 65 9.88 19.34 5.34
CA PHE A 65 8.55 19.78 4.91
C PHE A 65 7.84 20.51 6.04
N ASP A 66 7.00 21.49 5.70
CA ASP A 66 6.16 22.19 6.68
C ASP A 66 5.02 21.29 7.21
N ALA A 67 4.58 20.32 6.41
CA ALA A 67 3.50 19.39 6.74
C ALA A 67 3.69 18.02 6.10
N VAL A 68 3.12 16.99 6.72
CA VAL A 68 3.10 15.61 6.22
C VAL A 68 1.67 15.07 6.24
N VAL A 69 1.23 14.51 5.11
CA VAL A 69 -0.06 13.80 4.99
C VAL A 69 0.22 12.31 4.77
N VAL A 70 -0.27 11.47 5.67
CA VAL A 70 -0.01 10.02 5.63
C VAL A 70 -1.13 9.28 4.89
N CYS A 71 -0.81 8.77 3.70
CA CYS A 71 -1.72 8.04 2.82
C CYS A 71 -1.24 6.61 2.49
N ASN A 72 -0.57 5.93 3.43
CA ASN A 72 0.13 4.65 3.20
C ASN A 72 -0.79 3.40 3.13
N GLY A 73 -2.10 3.57 3.28
CA GLY A 73 -3.06 2.47 3.30
C GLY A 73 -3.00 1.64 4.59
N ARG A 74 -4.02 0.79 4.79
CA ARG A 74 -4.17 -0.03 6.02
C ARG A 74 -4.47 -1.51 5.77
N ASN A 75 -4.55 -1.94 4.52
CA ASN A 75 -4.97 -3.30 4.13
C ASN A 75 -3.81 -4.18 3.66
N THR A 76 -2.57 -3.85 4.07
CA THR A 76 -1.36 -4.58 3.67
C THR A 76 -0.82 -5.46 4.80
N GLN A 77 -0.73 -4.94 6.03
CA GLN A 77 -0.24 -5.73 7.17
C GLN A 77 -1.37 -6.60 7.73
N PRO A 78 -1.28 -7.95 7.66
CA PRO A 78 -2.32 -8.83 8.16
C PRO A 78 -2.37 -8.85 9.69
N ARG A 79 -3.59 -8.89 10.26
CA ARG A 79 -3.81 -9.21 11.68
C ARG A 79 -4.06 -10.71 11.80
N LEU A 80 -3.06 -11.44 12.29
CA LEU A 80 -3.15 -12.89 12.42
C LEU A 80 -3.97 -13.27 13.66
N ALA A 81 -4.86 -14.27 13.50
CA ALA A 81 -5.52 -14.92 14.63
C ALA A 81 -4.53 -15.91 15.27
N ILE A 82 -3.89 -15.49 16.35
CA ILE A 82 -2.83 -16.25 17.05
C ILE A 82 -3.38 -17.15 18.17
N ASP A 83 -4.66 -17.00 18.50
CA ASP A 83 -5.36 -17.57 19.65
C ASP A 83 -6.33 -18.71 19.28
N ILE A 84 -6.23 -19.25 18.06
CA ILE A 84 -7.00 -20.42 17.65
C ILE A 84 -6.49 -21.65 18.42
N SER A 85 -7.37 -22.30 19.20
CA SER A 85 -6.99 -23.49 19.98
C SER A 85 -6.45 -24.60 19.07
N GLY A 86 -5.28 -25.15 19.40
CA GLY A 86 -4.63 -26.21 18.61
C GLY A 86 -3.95 -25.76 17.32
N ILE A 87 -3.91 -24.45 17.01
CA ILE A 87 -3.38 -23.95 15.74
C ILE A 87 -1.89 -24.24 15.52
N LYS A 88 -1.12 -24.30 16.61
CA LYS A 88 0.33 -24.62 16.56
C LYS A 88 0.61 -26.07 16.15
N THR A 89 -0.34 -26.97 16.39
CA THR A 89 -0.22 -28.41 16.11
C THR A 89 -1.04 -28.83 14.89
N TRP A 90 -1.71 -27.89 14.22
CA TRP A 90 -2.61 -28.20 13.12
C TRP A 90 -1.81 -28.55 11.83
N PRO A 91 -2.03 -29.72 11.22
CA PRO A 91 -1.10 -30.28 10.23
C PRO A 91 -1.34 -29.83 8.78
N ARG A 92 -2.35 -29.00 8.52
CA ARG A 92 -2.76 -28.60 7.15
C ARG A 92 -2.27 -27.18 6.82
N LYS A 93 -2.75 -26.61 5.70
CA LYS A 93 -2.35 -25.28 5.18
C LYS A 93 -3.05 -24.10 5.86
N GLN A 94 -2.29 -23.25 6.55
CA GLN A 94 -2.80 -22.01 7.15
C GLN A 94 -2.41 -20.83 6.28
N MET A 95 -3.33 -19.89 6.08
CA MET A 95 -3.02 -18.66 5.35
C MET A 95 -3.90 -17.50 5.78
N HIS A 96 -3.39 -16.27 5.62
CA HIS A 96 -4.21 -15.06 5.72
C HIS A 96 -4.75 -14.70 4.32
N SER A 97 -5.94 -14.11 4.24
CA SER A 97 -6.58 -13.70 2.98
C SER A 97 -5.72 -12.74 2.14
N HIS A 98 -4.88 -11.94 2.80
CA HIS A 98 -3.87 -11.09 2.16
C HIS A 98 -3.00 -11.84 1.14
N ASN A 99 -2.77 -13.15 1.32
CA ASN A 99 -1.95 -13.98 0.42
C ASN A 99 -2.77 -14.75 -0.63
N TYR A 100 -4.10 -14.68 -0.59
CA TYR A 100 -4.96 -15.30 -1.61
C TYR A 100 -4.87 -14.51 -2.93
N ARG A 101 -4.83 -15.22 -4.06
CA ARG A 101 -4.78 -14.60 -5.39
C ARG A 101 -5.81 -15.18 -6.34
N VAL A 102 -5.85 -16.50 -6.45
CA VAL A 102 -6.72 -17.22 -7.38
C VAL A 102 -7.18 -18.56 -6.77
N PRO A 103 -8.32 -19.12 -7.21
CA PRO A 103 -8.90 -20.32 -6.60
C PRO A 103 -8.28 -21.65 -7.06
N GLU A 104 -7.62 -21.70 -8.22
CA GLU A 104 -7.14 -22.96 -8.84
C GLU A 104 -6.23 -23.81 -7.93
N PRO A 105 -5.33 -23.22 -7.12
CA PRO A 105 -4.51 -23.99 -6.18
C PRO A 105 -5.28 -24.68 -5.04
N PHE A 106 -6.59 -24.43 -4.90
CA PHE A 106 -7.46 -25.02 -3.89
C PHE A 106 -8.48 -25.98 -4.51
N ARG A 107 -8.36 -26.30 -5.80
CA ARG A 107 -9.20 -27.30 -6.44
C ARG A 107 -9.02 -28.65 -5.73
N ASP A 108 -10.13 -29.29 -5.37
CA ASP A 108 -10.19 -30.59 -4.69
C ASP A 108 -9.50 -30.65 -3.31
N GLN A 109 -9.26 -29.49 -2.67
CA GLN A 109 -8.78 -29.39 -1.28
C GLN A 109 -9.93 -29.30 -0.26
#